data_AF-A0A3D1B2T9-F1
#
_entry.id   AF-A0A3D1B2T9-F1
#
_cell.length_a   1.000
_cell.length_b   1.000
_cell.length_c   1.000
_cell.angle_alpha   90.00
_cell.angle_beta   90.00
_cell.angle_gamma   90.00
#
_symmetry.space_group_name_H-M   'P 1'
#
loop_
_entity.id
_entity.type
_entity.pdbx_description
1 polymer ?
#
loop_
_entity_poly.entity_id
_entity_poly.type
_entity_poly.pdbx_seq_one_letter_code
_entity_poly.pdbx_strand_id
1 'polypeptide(L)'
;MIFNKEFKNRWFKFSLVEQMANIGAEIGRAINWNKKSKKEGVAFFERGLELLDLTIEDPKNRKRLKELLRVREALSDYFCFDNIYGSSDEKWNNYFYCFNYVANLNRF
;
A
#
# COMPACT_ATOMS: atom_id res chain seq x y z
N MET A 1 -10.35 -8.75 6.03
CA MET A 1 -10.95 -9.71 5.07
C MET A 1 -9.88 -10.70 4.63
N ILE A 2 -10.15 -12.01 4.63
CA ILE A 2 -9.16 -13.00 4.16
C ILE A 2 -9.26 -13.10 2.63
N PHE A 3 -8.15 -12.90 1.93
CA PHE A 3 -8.09 -13.10 0.48
C PHE A 3 -8.21 -14.58 0.13
N ASN A 4 -9.04 -14.90 -0.86
CA ASN A 4 -9.09 -16.25 -1.40
C ASN A 4 -7.82 -16.58 -2.22
N LYS A 5 -7.60 -17.88 -2.45
CA LYS A 5 -6.41 -18.39 -3.17
C LYS A 5 -6.31 -17.83 -4.60
N GLU A 6 -7.42 -17.66 -5.29
CA GLU A 6 -7.44 -17.14 -6.66
C GLU A 6 -6.94 -15.69 -6.72
N PHE A 7 -7.42 -14.85 -5.81
CA PHE A 7 -6.97 -13.47 -5.68
C PHE A 7 -5.48 -13.40 -5.38
N LYS A 8 -5.00 -14.19 -4.41
CA LYS A 8 -3.58 -14.25 -4.06
C LYS A 8 -2.71 -14.64 -5.26
N ASN A 9 -3.12 -15.65 -6.01
CA ASN A 9 -2.42 -16.08 -7.22
C ASN A 9 -2.39 -15.00 -8.31
N ARG A 10 -3.48 -14.24 -8.49
CA ARG A 10 -3.51 -13.10 -9.41
C ARG A 10 -2.62 -11.97 -8.94
N TRP A 11 -2.64 -11.66 -7.64
CA TRP A 11 -1.78 -10.63 -7.04
C TRP A 11 -0.29 -10.94 -7.21
N PHE A 12 0.08 -12.22 -7.09
CA PHE A 12 1.47 -12.67 -7.22
C PHE A 12 1.99 -12.62 -8.68
N LYS A 13 1.12 -12.38 -9.67
CA LYS A 13 1.55 -12.14 -11.06
C LYS A 13 2.06 -10.71 -11.28
N PHE A 14 1.62 -9.74 -10.49
CA PHE A 14 2.10 -8.36 -10.58
C PHE A 14 3.57 -8.27 -10.17
N SER A 15 4.37 -7.47 -10.88
CA SER A 15 5.68 -7.05 -10.41
C SER A 15 5.57 -6.30 -9.07
N LEU A 16 6.68 -6.19 -8.33
CA LEU A 16 6.71 -5.40 -7.09
C LEU A 16 6.23 -3.95 -7.34
N VAL A 17 6.61 -3.36 -8.47
CA VAL A 17 6.21 -1.99 -8.83
C VAL A 17 4.70 -1.90 -8.98
N GLU A 18 4.07 -2.84 -9.68
CA GLU A 18 2.61 -2.87 -9.84
C GLU A 18 1.89 -3.16 -8.52
N GLN A 19 2.43 -4.03 -7.68
CA GLN A 19 1.90 -4.28 -6.33
C GLN A 19 1.89 -2.98 -5.51
N MET A 20 3.02 -2.27 -5.47
CA MET A 20 3.17 -1.01 -4.74
C MET A 20 2.31 0.12 -5.34
N ALA A 21 2.16 0.18 -6.67
CA ALA A 21 1.27 1.14 -7.33
C ALA A 21 -0.20 0.96 -6.90
N ASN A 22 -0.68 -0.29 -6.89
CA ASN A 22 -2.04 -0.63 -6.46
C ASN A 22 -2.25 -0.36 -4.95
N ILE A 23 -1.27 -0.69 -4.10
CA ILE A 23 -1.30 -0.33 -2.67
C ILE A 23 -1.40 1.18 -2.50
N GLY A 24 -0.58 1.93 -3.23
CA GLY A 24 -0.61 3.39 -3.23
C GLY A 24 -1.95 3.99 -3.62
N ALA A 25 -2.68 3.36 -4.54
CA ALA A 25 -4.02 3.79 -4.91
C ALA A 25 -5.07 3.59 -3.79
N GLU A 26 -4.92 2.57 -2.95
CA GLU A 26 -5.74 2.40 -1.74
C GLU A 26 -5.35 3.42 -0.66
N ILE A 27 -4.06 3.65 -0.43
CA ILE A 27 -3.58 4.66 0.54
C ILE A 27 -4.02 6.07 0.14
N GLY A 28 -3.93 6.43 -1.15
CA GLY A 28 -4.43 7.70 -1.65
C GLY A 28 -5.94 7.85 -1.46
N ARG A 29 -6.72 6.77 -1.64
CA ARG A 29 -8.15 6.76 -1.32
C ARG A 29 -8.40 6.94 0.17
N ALA A 30 -7.63 6.26 1.02
CA ALA A 30 -7.71 6.41 2.47
C ALA A 30 -7.51 7.88 2.87
N ILE A 31 -6.45 8.53 2.38
CA ILE A 31 -6.17 9.96 2.63
C ILE A 31 -7.35 10.84 2.18
N ASN A 32 -7.84 10.65 0.97
CA ASN A 32 -8.90 11.48 0.38
C ASN A 32 -10.24 11.32 1.12
N TRP A 33 -10.58 10.10 1.54
CA TRP A 33 -11.82 9.81 2.24
C TRP A 33 -11.75 10.12 3.72
N ASN A 34 -10.59 10.07 4.37
CA ASN A 34 -10.44 10.40 5.79
C ASN A 34 -10.93 11.83 6.12
N LYS A 35 -10.86 12.75 5.15
CA LYS A 35 -11.39 14.13 5.26
C LYS A 35 -12.91 14.25 5.10
N LYS A 36 -13.55 13.25 4.49
CA LYS A 36 -14.99 13.25 4.14
C LYS A 36 -15.81 12.30 5.01
N SER A 37 -15.25 11.12 5.28
CA SER A 37 -15.83 10.05 6.08
C SER A 37 -14.71 9.22 6.69
N LYS A 38 -14.55 9.31 8.02
CA LYS A 38 -13.54 8.56 8.75
C LYS A 38 -13.68 7.05 8.52
N LYS A 39 -14.91 6.54 8.48
CA LYS A 39 -15.21 5.11 8.25
C LYS A 39 -14.67 4.63 6.91
N GLU A 40 -14.97 5.36 5.83
CA GLU A 40 -14.49 5.00 4.49
C GLU A 40 -12.97 5.11 4.39
N GLY A 41 -12.39 6.16 4.99
CA GLY A 41 -10.94 6.32 5.07
C GLY A 41 -10.25 5.12 5.74
N VAL A 42 -10.79 4.64 6.86
CA VAL A 42 -10.29 3.45 7.56
C VAL A 42 -10.42 2.20 6.68
N ALA A 43 -11.56 1.99 6.01
CA ALA A 43 -11.76 0.82 5.15
C ALA A 43 -10.73 0.75 4.00
N PHE A 44 -10.42 1.87 3.35
CA PHE A 44 -9.38 1.91 2.31
C PHE A 44 -7.97 1.71 2.88
N PHE A 45 -7.70 2.23 4.09
CA PHE A 45 -6.43 2.02 4.76
C PHE A 45 -6.20 0.55 5.12
N GLU A 46 -7.18 -0.10 5.75
CA GLU A 46 -7.15 -1.53 6.07
C GLU A 46 -6.92 -2.35 4.80
N ARG A 47 -7.61 -2.00 3.71
CA ARG A 47 -7.40 -2.64 2.41
C ARG A 47 -5.99 -2.46 1.88
N GLY A 48 -5.40 -1.27 1.99
CA GLY A 48 -4.01 -1.01 1.62
C GLY A 48 -3.02 -1.88 2.42
N LEU A 49 -3.23 -2.01 3.73
CA LEU A 49 -2.42 -2.88 4.60
C LEU A 49 -2.56 -4.35 4.22
N GLU A 50 -3.78 -4.83 3.97
CA GLU A 50 -4.03 -6.20 3.52
C GLU A 50 -3.25 -6.55 2.25
N LEU A 51 -3.23 -5.65 1.26
CA LEU A 51 -2.46 -5.83 0.02
C LEU A 51 -0.95 -5.75 0.23
N LEU A 52 -0.50 -4.92 1.18
CA LEU A 52 0.91 -4.85 1.57
C LEU A 52 1.35 -6.15 2.27
N ASP A 53 0.51 -6.71 3.13
CA ASP A 53 0.77 -7.99 3.79
C ASP A 53 0.85 -9.13 2.76
N LEU A 54 -0.04 -9.16 1.75
CA LEU A 54 0.11 -10.09 0.61
C LEU A 54 1.42 -9.88 -0.17
N THR A 55 1.84 -8.63 -0.36
CA THR A 55 3.09 -8.28 -1.04
C THR A 55 4.32 -8.73 -0.26
N ILE A 56 4.26 -8.69 1.08
CA ILE A 56 5.27 -9.20 2.00
C ILE A 56 5.35 -10.73 1.94
N GLU A 57 4.20 -11.41 1.85
CA GLU A 57 4.13 -12.87 1.73
C GLU A 57 4.65 -13.41 0.39
N ASP A 58 4.73 -12.56 -0.63
CA ASP A 58 5.16 -12.95 -1.97
C ASP A 58 6.63 -13.39 -1.99
N PRO A 59 6.94 -14.66 -2.32
CA PRO A 59 8.30 -15.18 -2.29
C PRO A 59 9.30 -14.38 -3.13
N LYS A 60 8.85 -13.73 -4.20
CA LYS A 60 9.74 -12.92 -5.06
C LYS A 60 10.24 -11.64 -4.38
N ASN A 61 9.54 -11.18 -3.33
CA ASN A 61 9.83 -9.94 -2.61
C ASN A 61 10.70 -10.16 -1.36
N ARG A 62 11.13 -11.40 -1.05
CA ARG A 62 11.93 -11.72 0.14
C ARG A 62 13.18 -10.86 0.34
N LYS A 63 13.81 -10.40 -0.76
CA LYS A 63 14.99 -9.52 -0.73
C LYS A 63 14.66 -8.05 -0.43
N ARG A 64 13.40 -7.69 -0.20
CA ARG A 64 12.90 -6.33 0.03
C ARG A 64 12.06 -6.21 1.31
N LEU A 65 11.98 -7.27 2.12
CA LEU A 65 11.15 -7.31 3.33
C LEU A 65 11.44 -6.17 4.30
N LYS A 66 12.71 -5.79 4.46
CA LYS A 66 13.09 -4.68 5.33
C LYS A 66 12.35 -3.38 4.98
N GLU A 67 12.33 -3.03 3.70
CA GLU A 67 11.65 -1.80 3.25
C GLU A 67 10.12 -1.97 3.29
N LEU A 68 9.60 -3.13 2.89
CA LEU A 68 8.15 -3.38 2.93
C LEU A 68 7.58 -3.33 4.35
N LEU A 69 8.29 -3.90 5.32
CA LEU A 69 7.90 -3.88 6.73
C LEU A 69 7.99 -2.47 7.32
N ARG A 70 8.97 -1.65 6.91
CA ARG A 70 9.03 -0.24 7.30
C ARG A 70 7.89 0.58 6.74
N VAL A 71 7.52 0.35 5.48
CA VAL A 71 6.33 0.99 4.88
C VAL A 71 5.09 0.62 5.69
N ARG A 72 4.95 -0.66 6.02
CA ARG A 72 3.84 -1.16 6.82
C ARG A 72 3.77 -0.47 8.20
N GLU A 73 4.90 -0.42 8.89
CA GLU A 73 5.04 0.22 10.20
C GLU A 73 4.70 1.71 10.15
N ALA A 74 5.31 2.45 9.22
CA ALA A 74 5.10 3.89 9.09
C ALA A 74 3.67 4.23 8.65
N LEU A 75 3.03 3.39 7.82
CA LEU A 75 1.61 3.53 7.48
C LEU A 75 0.73 3.32 8.72
N SER A 76 1.00 2.28 9.52
CA SER A 76 0.30 2.06 10.78
C SER A 76 0.46 3.23 11.73
N ASP A 77 1.70 3.73 11.92
CA ASP A 77 1.99 4.91 12.73
C ASP A 77 1.18 6.14 12.28
N TYR A 78 1.17 6.40 10.97
CA TYR A 78 0.47 7.56 10.39
C TYR A 78 -1.06 7.52 10.55
N PHE A 79 -1.68 6.36 10.33
CA PHE A 79 -3.15 6.25 10.29
C PHE A 79 -3.78 5.90 11.65
N CYS A 80 -3.03 5.23 12.53
CA CYS A 80 -3.58 4.63 13.75
C CYS A 80 -2.94 5.15 15.05
N PHE A 81 -1.75 5.75 15.00
CA PHE A 81 -1.00 6.14 16.19
C PHE A 81 -0.61 7.61 16.14
N ASP A 82 0.41 7.99 16.93
CA ASP A 82 0.81 9.37 17.16
C ASP A 82 1.64 9.97 16.03
N ASN A 83 1.84 9.24 14.93
CA ASN A 83 2.66 9.66 13.78
C ASN A 83 4.07 10.09 14.21
N ILE A 84 4.72 9.29 15.06
CA ILE A 84 6.05 9.58 15.62
C ILE A 84 7.13 9.70 14.54
N TYR A 85 6.91 9.09 13.37
CA TYR A 85 7.79 9.21 12.21
C TYR A 85 7.56 10.48 11.39
N GLY A 86 6.58 11.31 11.73
CA GLY A 86 6.33 12.60 11.10
C GLY A 86 5.94 12.51 9.63
N SER A 87 5.13 11.50 9.28
CA SER A 87 4.59 11.32 7.92
C SER A 87 3.50 12.35 7.62
N SER A 88 3.16 12.51 6.34
CA SER A 88 2.09 13.41 5.88
C SER A 88 1.42 12.86 4.62
N ASP A 89 0.22 13.37 4.32
CA ASP A 89 -0.50 13.07 3.07
C ASP A 89 0.41 13.23 1.84
N GLU A 90 1.17 14.32 1.78
CA GLU A 90 2.09 14.63 0.69
C GLU A 90 3.24 13.63 0.60
N LYS A 91 3.88 13.28 1.72
CA LYS A 91 4.97 12.30 1.75
C LYS A 91 4.49 10.93 1.25
N TRP A 92 3.31 10.49 1.67
CA TRP A 92 2.74 9.21 1.21
C TRP A 92 2.37 9.23 -0.26
N ASN A 93 1.72 10.30 -0.72
CA ASN A 93 1.39 10.45 -2.14
C ASN A 93 2.66 10.46 -2.98
N ASN A 94 3.70 11.21 -2.60
CA ASN A 94 4.97 11.26 -3.33
C ASN A 94 5.68 9.90 -3.35
N TYR A 95 5.73 9.20 -2.22
CA TYR A 95 6.33 7.85 -2.14
C TYR A 95 5.65 6.87 -3.11
N PHE A 96 4.32 6.82 -3.12
CA PHE A 96 3.57 5.90 -3.97
C PHE A 96 3.45 6.35 -5.43
N TYR A 97 3.57 7.66 -5.70
CA TYR A 97 3.50 8.21 -7.05
C TYR A 97 4.58 7.65 -7.96
N CYS A 98 5.81 7.48 -7.47
CA CYS A 98 6.91 6.90 -8.25
C CYS A 98 6.57 5.49 -8.77
N PHE A 99 5.93 4.65 -7.95
CA PHE A 99 5.52 3.31 -8.38
C PHE A 99 4.40 3.37 -9.42
N ASN A 100 3.42 4.26 -9.24
CA ASN A 100 2.36 4.48 -10.23
C ASN A 100 2.92 4.95 -11.57
N TYR A 101 3.88 5.87 -11.56
CA TYR A 101 4.52 6.36 -12.77
C TYR A 101 5.24 5.23 -13.53
N VAL A 102 6.10 4.47 -12.85
CA VAL A 102 6.85 3.36 -13.48
C VAL A 102 5.91 2.23 -13.93
N ALA A 103 4.87 1.91 -13.16
CA ALA A 103 3.88 0.90 -13.55
C ALA A 103 3.15 1.28 -14.86
N ASN A 104 2.91 2.56 -15.12
CA ASN A 104 2.28 3.01 -16.36
C ASN A 104 3.24 3.03 -17.55
N LEU A 105 4.53 3.27 -17.33
CA LEU A 105 5.53 3.16 -18.41
C LEU A 105 5.66 1.73 -18.92
N ASN A 106 5.51 0.73 -18.05
CA ASN A 106 5.66 -0.69 -18.38
C ASN A 106 4.40 -1.33 -19.00
N ARG A 107 3.35 -0.54 -19.29
CA ARG A 107 2.09 -1.03 -19.91
C ARG A 107 2.10 -0.97 -21.44
N PHE A 108 3.15 -0.41 -22.04
CA PHE A 108 3.38 -0.32 -23.49
C PHE A 108 4.60 -1.16 -23.87
#